data_AF-A0A0B4GC74-F1
#
_entry.id   AF-A0A0B4GC74-F1
#
_cell.length_a   1.000
_cell.length_b   1.000
_cell.length_c   1.000
_cell.angle_alpha   90.00
_cell.angle_beta   90.00
_cell.angle_gamma   90.00
#
_symmetry.space_group_name_H-M   'P 1'
#
loop_
_entity.id
_entity.type
_entity.pdbx_description
1 polymer ?
#
loop_
_entity_poly.entity_id
_entity_poly.type
_entity_poly.pdbx_seq_one_letter_code
_entity_poly.pdbx_strand_id
1 'polypeptide(L)'
;MGKIAKIEYFRVPPRWLFVKITDQDNNTGWGEASLEGHTQAVEGCLDAWREQYTGLEADDIEQIWQMSWRKSFYRGGPVLMSALSGLDIALWDLKGTTRLQTTFDHSRHLHH
;
A
#
# COMPACT_ATOMS: atom_id res chain seq x y z
N MET A 1 -11.46 2.25 -8.17
CA MET A 1 -10.26 2.43 -7.34
C MET A 1 -9.70 3.77 -7.75
N GLY A 2 -9.76 4.72 -6.85
CA GLY A 2 -9.31 6.08 -7.10
C GLY A 2 -7.80 6.21 -6.97
N LYS A 3 -7.32 7.45 -7.06
CA LYS A 3 -5.94 7.79 -6.72
C LYS A 3 -5.66 7.53 -5.25
N ILE A 4 -4.41 7.28 -4.91
CA ILE A 4 -3.95 7.17 -3.52
C ILE A 4 -4.21 8.50 -2.81
N ALA A 5 -5.08 8.50 -1.80
CA ALA A 5 -5.37 9.67 -0.98
C ALA A 5 -4.48 9.71 0.26
N LYS A 6 -4.23 8.55 0.88
CA LYS A 6 -3.41 8.41 2.09
C LYS A 6 -2.67 7.10 2.11
N ILE A 7 -1.42 7.13 2.57
CA ILE A 7 -0.63 5.96 2.97
C ILE A 7 -0.41 6.11 4.46
N GLU A 8 -0.68 5.14 5.31
CA GLU A 8 -0.48 5.20 6.77
C GLU A 8 0.25 3.96 7.24
N TYR A 9 0.94 4.03 8.38
CA TYR A 9 1.55 2.87 9.01
C TYR A 9 1.27 2.81 10.50
N PHE A 10 1.24 1.57 11.02
CA PHE A 10 0.86 1.28 12.40
C PHE A 10 1.84 0.29 13.01
N ARG A 11 2.48 0.69 14.10
CA ARG A 11 3.21 -0.25 14.96
C ARG A 11 2.21 -1.04 15.78
N VAL A 12 2.26 -2.36 15.65
CA VAL A 12 1.45 -3.27 16.46
C VAL A 12 2.37 -4.15 17.30
N PRO A 13 2.22 -4.15 18.63
CA PRO A 13 3.01 -5.03 19.49
C PRO A 13 2.88 -6.51 19.09
N PRO A 14 3.95 -7.31 19.21
CA PRO A 14 5.25 -6.96 19.79
C PRO A 14 6.25 -6.33 18.81
N ARG A 15 6.10 -6.52 17.49
CA ARG A 15 7.11 -6.11 16.49
C ARG A 15 6.57 -5.94 15.06
N TRP A 16 5.26 -5.82 14.89
CA TRP A 16 4.65 -5.72 13.57
C TRP A 16 4.55 -4.27 13.10
N LEU A 17 4.71 -4.09 11.79
CA LEU A 17 4.47 -2.81 11.12
C LEU A 17 3.48 -3.05 9.98
N PHE A 18 2.27 -2.54 10.13
CA PHE A 18 1.27 -2.58 9.08
C PHE A 18 1.25 -1.28 8.28
N VAL A 19 0.94 -1.38 6.99
CA VAL A 19 0.70 -0.28 6.06
C VAL A 19 -0.76 -0.32 5.65
N LYS A 20 -1.40 0.85 5.63
CA LYS A 20 -2.76 1.03 5.12
C LYS A 20 -2.75 2.05 4.00
N ILE A 21 -3.38 1.71 2.88
CA ILE A 21 -3.60 2.66 1.78
C ILE A 21 -5.08 2.96 1.71
N THR A 22 -5.43 4.24 1.57
CA THR A 22 -6.79 4.71 1.35
C THR A 22 -6.84 5.46 0.02
N ASP A 23 -7.76 5.09 -0.87
CA ASP A 23 -7.98 5.82 -2.12
C ASP A 23 -8.96 6.99 -1.96
N GLN A 24 -9.14 7.78 -3.02
CA GLN A 24 -10.09 8.91 -3.04
C GLN A 24 -11.55 8.50 -2.89
N ASP A 25 -11.87 7.23 -3.14
CA ASP A 25 -13.21 6.66 -3.01
C ASP A 25 -13.45 6.11 -1.58
N ASN A 26 -12.50 6.32 -0.65
CA ASN A 26 -12.46 5.78 0.72
C ASN A 26 -12.36 4.25 0.82
N ASN A 27 -11.99 3.56 -0.26
CA ASN A 27 -11.61 2.14 -0.17
C ASN A 27 -10.26 2.02 0.52
N THR A 28 -10.05 0.92 1.23
CA THR A 28 -8.81 0.68 1.97
C THR A 28 -8.21 -0.68 1.66
N GLY A 29 -6.88 -0.75 1.62
CA GLY A 29 -6.14 -2.00 1.60
C GLY A 29 -5.02 -2.01 2.65
N TRP A 30 -4.66 -3.20 3.10
CA TRP A 30 -3.70 -3.43 4.17
C TRP A 30 -2.54 -4.30 3.71
N GLY A 31 -1.35 -4.00 4.21
CA GLY A 31 -0.13 -4.76 3.96
C GLY A 31 0.80 -4.76 5.16
N GLU A 32 1.78 -5.66 5.15
CA GLU A 32 2.76 -5.81 6.23
C GLU A 32 4.16 -5.44 5.76
N ALA A 33 4.83 -4.57 6.53
CA ALA A 33 6.19 -4.06 6.28
C ALA A 33 7.16 -4.39 7.42
N SER A 34 6.91 -5.45 8.19
CA SER A 34 7.70 -5.78 9.37
C SER A 34 9.17 -6.04 9.03
N LEU A 35 10.07 -5.37 9.74
CA LEU A 35 11.50 -5.66 9.76
C LEU A 35 12.01 -5.59 11.20
N GLU A 36 12.20 -6.76 11.79
CA GLU A 36 12.58 -6.88 13.20
C GLU A 36 13.89 -6.13 13.50
N GLY A 37 13.88 -5.33 14.58
CA GLY A 37 15.03 -4.53 14.98
C GLY A 37 15.27 -3.24 14.17
N HIS A 38 14.54 -3.02 13.07
CA HIS A 38 14.78 -1.90 12.16
C HIS A 38 13.49 -1.14 11.75
N THR A 39 12.43 -1.22 12.55
CA THR A 39 11.13 -0.58 12.28
C THR A 39 11.23 0.90 11.92
N GLN A 40 12.04 1.67 12.67
CA GLN A 40 12.22 3.11 12.42
C GLN A 40 12.81 3.42 11.04
N ALA A 41 13.69 2.56 10.53
CA ALA A 41 14.26 2.74 9.20
C ALA A 41 13.21 2.49 8.11
N VAL A 42 12.33 1.50 8.32
CA VAL A 42 11.22 1.21 7.40
C VAL A 42 10.20 2.35 7.40
N GLU A 43 9.89 2.91 8.56
CA GLU A 43 8.99 4.07 8.68
C GLU A 43 9.52 5.29 7.96
N GLY A 44 10.80 5.62 8.11
CA GLY A 44 11.40 6.72 7.36
C GLY A 44 11.33 6.53 5.84
N CYS A 45 11.40 5.28 5.37
CA CYS A 45 11.17 4.96 3.96
C CYS A 45 9.70 5.17 3.56
N LEU A 46 8.76 4.72 4.39
CA LEU A 46 7.32 4.89 4.16
C LEU A 46 6.89 6.36 4.20
N ASP A 47 7.49 7.19 5.06
CA ASP A 47 7.25 8.63 5.10
C ASP A 47 7.65 9.30 3.78
N ALA A 48 8.85 9.02 3.27
CA ALA A 48 9.31 9.54 1.99
C ALA A 48 8.40 9.10 0.83
N TRP A 49 7.92 7.85 0.87
CA TRP A 49 7.03 7.29 -0.14
C TRP A 49 5.60 7.80 -0.05
N ARG A 50 5.09 8.06 1.16
CA ARG A 50 3.80 8.71 1.36
C ARG A 50 3.75 10.03 0.59
N GLU A 51 4.76 10.87 0.74
CA GLU A 51 4.85 12.15 0.03
C GLU A 51 4.93 11.95 -1.48
N GLN A 52 5.69 10.97 -1.94
CA GLN A 52 5.93 10.73 -3.36
C GLN A 52 4.73 10.10 -4.10
N TYR A 53 3.99 9.20 -3.45
CA TYR A 53 2.98 8.36 -4.13
C TYR A 53 1.54 8.83 -3.91
N THR A 54 1.32 9.77 -2.99
CA THR A 54 0.00 10.40 -2.86
C THR A 54 -0.39 11.10 -4.17
N GLY A 55 -1.62 10.84 -4.64
CA GLY A 55 -2.14 11.37 -5.91
C GLY A 55 -1.83 10.52 -7.15
N LEU A 56 -1.04 9.44 -7.03
CA LEU A 56 -0.87 8.46 -8.11
C LEU A 56 -2.10 7.55 -8.24
N GLU A 57 -2.30 7.00 -9.44
CA GLU A 57 -3.33 6.00 -9.69
C GLU A 57 -3.02 4.73 -8.89
N ALA A 58 -3.92 4.34 -7.99
CA ALA A 58 -3.68 3.17 -7.13
C ALA A 58 -3.66 1.85 -7.91
N ASP A 59 -4.28 1.80 -9.10
CA ASP A 59 -4.35 0.59 -9.94
C ASP A 59 -3.07 0.36 -10.76
N ASP A 60 -2.19 1.36 -10.84
CA ASP A 60 -0.88 1.31 -11.52
C ASP A 60 0.20 0.69 -10.62
N ILE A 61 -0.11 -0.47 -10.02
CA ILE A 61 0.73 -1.14 -9.01
C ILE A 61 2.14 -1.42 -9.55
N GLU A 62 2.27 -1.95 -10.78
CA GLU A 62 3.56 -2.22 -11.40
C GLU A 62 4.41 -0.95 -11.56
N GLN A 63 3.78 0.17 -11.94
CA GLN A 63 4.48 1.44 -12.08
C GLN A 63 4.98 1.95 -10.73
N ILE A 64 4.15 1.87 -9.68
CA ILE A 64 4.54 2.23 -8.31
C ILE A 64 5.69 1.32 -7.84
N TRP A 65 5.61 0.03 -8.13
CA TRP A 65 6.67 -0.94 -7.80
C TRP A 65 7.98 -0.61 -8.50
N GLN A 66 7.95 -0.37 -9.82
CA GLN A 66 9.14 0.00 -10.59
C GLN A 66 9.71 1.35 -10.14
N MET A 67 8.87 2.34 -9.82
CA MET A 67 9.32 3.61 -9.26
C MET A 67 10.01 3.41 -7.91
N SER A 68 9.47 2.55 -7.05
CA SER A 68 10.07 2.23 -5.73
C SER A 68 11.41 1.51 -5.87
N TRP A 69 11.49 0.53 -6.78
CA TRP A 69 12.69 -0.29 -6.98
C TRP A 69 13.80 0.44 -7.76
N ARG A 70 13.45 1.23 -8.78
CA ARG A 70 14.43 1.81 -9.73
C ARG A 70 14.88 3.23 -9.40
N LYS A 71 14.08 4.01 -8.65
CA LYS A 71 14.38 5.42 -8.39
C LYS A 71 15.56 5.61 -7.41
N SER A 72 15.85 4.61 -6.58
CA SER A 72 17.02 4.65 -5.71
C SER A 72 18.28 4.20 -6.46
N PHE A 73 19.36 4.99 -6.35
CA PHE A 73 20.67 4.65 -6.93
C PHE A 73 21.21 3.34 -6.33
N TYR A 74 21.03 3.15 -5.02
CA TYR A 74 21.28 1.89 -4.32
C TYR A 74 19.99 1.10 -4.23
N ARG A 75 19.99 -0.12 -4.78
CA ARG A 75 18.80 -0.97 -4.89
C ARG A 75 18.76 -2.01 -3.78
N GLY A 76 17.54 -2.32 -3.32
CA GLY A 76 17.33 -3.42 -2.39
C GLY A 76 17.69 -3.08 -0.95
N GLY A 77 18.18 -4.09 -0.25
CA GLY A 77 18.39 -4.04 1.19
C GLY A 77 17.08 -4.27 1.97
N PRO A 78 17.19 -4.73 3.23
CA PRO A 78 16.05 -5.20 3.99
C PRO A 78 15.03 -4.07 4.26
N VAL A 79 15.48 -2.83 4.44
CA VAL A 79 14.61 -1.69 4.74
C VAL A 79 13.70 -1.35 3.54
N LEU A 80 14.30 -1.07 2.37
CA LEU A 80 13.53 -0.72 1.17
C LEU A 80 12.62 -1.86 0.75
N MET A 81 13.08 -3.11 0.87
CA MET A 81 12.27 -4.28 0.49
C MET A 81 11.10 -4.52 1.44
N SER A 82 11.29 -4.30 2.75
CA SER A 82 10.19 -4.44 3.72
C SER A 82 9.13 -3.36 3.51
N ALA A 83 9.55 -2.11 3.29
CA ALA A 83 8.63 -1.03 2.93
C ALA A 83 7.89 -1.36 1.62
N LEU A 84 8.60 -1.84 0.59
CA LEU A 84 8.03 -2.15 -0.72
C LEU A 84 7.00 -3.27 -0.62
N SER A 85 7.32 -4.32 0.14
CA SER A 85 6.40 -5.42 0.41
C SER A 85 5.10 -4.93 1.05
N GLY A 86 5.18 -4.09 2.09
CA GLY A 86 3.98 -3.58 2.74
C GLY A 86 3.13 -2.69 1.83
N LEU A 87 3.76 -1.87 1.00
CA LEU A 87 3.07 -1.05 0.02
C LEU A 87 2.39 -1.91 -1.07
N ASP A 88 3.11 -2.89 -1.63
CA ASP A 88 2.61 -3.77 -2.69
C ASP A 88 1.42 -4.61 -2.21
N ILE A 89 1.54 -5.25 -1.03
CA ILE A 89 0.45 -6.03 -0.44
C ILE A 89 -0.78 -5.13 -0.21
N ALA A 90 -0.60 -3.92 0.32
CA ALA A 90 -1.71 -3.00 0.57
C ALA A 90 -2.42 -2.55 -0.72
N LEU A 91 -1.67 -2.34 -1.81
CA LEU A 91 -2.25 -1.99 -3.11
C LEU A 91 -3.03 -3.17 -3.71
N TRP A 92 -2.50 -4.39 -3.61
CA TRP A 92 -3.19 -5.59 -4.07
C TRP A 92 -4.45 -5.90 -3.25
N ASP A 93 -4.41 -5.71 -1.94
CA ASP A 93 -5.57 -5.87 -1.05
C ASP A 93 -6.66 -4.83 -1.36
N LEU A 94 -6.28 -3.56 -1.58
CA LEU A 94 -7.19 -2.50 -2.01
C LEU A 94 -7.89 -2.86 -3.32
N LYS A 95 -7.15 -3.39 -4.28
CA LYS A 95 -7.66 -3.85 -5.58
C LYS A 95 -8.61 -5.02 -5.46
N GLY A 96 -8.29 -5.98 -4.59
CA GLY A 96 -9.17 -7.11 -4.26
C GLY A 96 -10.49 -6.63 -3.66
N THR A 97 -10.41 -5.77 -2.63
CA THR A 97 -11.57 -5.20 -1.92
C THR A 97 -12.49 -4.43 -2.87
N THR A 98 -11.92 -3.56 -3.70
CA THR A 98 -12.71 -2.76 -4.66
C THR A 98 -13.45 -3.65 -5.65
N ARG A 99 -12.82 -4.71 -6.17
CA ARG A 99 -13.46 -5.62 -7.14
C ARG A 99 -14.56 -6.47 -6.51
N LEU A 100 -14.38 -6.89 -5.27
CA LEU A 100 -15.41 -7.62 -4.54
C LEU A 100 -16.64 -6.73 -4.30
N GLN A 101 -16.43 -5.48 -3.86
CA GLN A 101 -17.51 -4.52 -3.63
C GLN A 101 -18.34 -4.29 -4.90
N THR A 102 -17.70 -4.01 -6.03
CA THR A 102 -18.39 -3.83 -7.33
C THR A 102 -19.23 -5.04 -7.71
N THR A 103 -18.74 -6.26 -7.46
CA THR A 103 -19.45 -7.51 -7.76
C THR A 103 -20.69 -7.67 -6.87
N PHE A 104 -20.57 -7.37 -5.58
CA PHE A 104 -21.70 -7.40 -4.65
C PHE A 104 -22.75 -6.35 -4.99
N ASP A 105 -22.35 -5.14 -5.35
CA ASP A 105 -23.28 -4.08 -5.74
C ASP A 105 -24.01 -4.44 -7.04
N HIS A 106 -23.30 -4.99 -8.03
CA HIS A 106 -23.91 -5.47 -9.27
C HIS A 106 -24.93 -6.61 -9.03
N SER A 107 -24.61 -7.57 -8.16
CA SER A 107 -25.52 -8.67 -7.86
C SER A 107 -26.78 -8.23 -7.10
N ARG A 108 -26.69 -7.20 -6.23
CA ARG A 108 -27.87 -6.62 -5.56
C ARG A 108 -28.84 -5.94 -6.53
N HIS A 109 -28.34 -5.33 -7.60
CA HIS A 109 -29.19 -4.66 -8.59
C HIS A 109 -29.96 -5.62 -9.51
N LEU A 110 -29.52 -6.88 -9.64
CA LEU A 110 -30.19 -7.90 -10.47
C LEU A 110 -31.33 -8.62 -9.73
N HIS A 111 -31.48 -8.40 -8.43
CA HIS A 111 -32.51 -9.02 -7.58
C HIS A 111 -33.68 -8.08 -7.22
N HIS A 112 -33.79 -6.94 -7.92
CA HIS A 112 -34.92 -6.00 -7.86
C HIS A 112 -35.58 -5.87 -9.24
#